data_AF-A0A521DWR8-F1
#
_entry.id   AF-A0A521DWR8-F1
#
_cell.length_a   1.000
_cell.length_b   1.000
_cell.length_c   1.000
_cell.angle_alpha   90.00
_cell.angle_beta   90.00
_cell.angle_gamma   90.00
#
_symmetry.space_group_name_H-M   'P 1'
#
loop_
_entity.id
_entity.type
_entity.pdbx_description
1 polymer ?
#
loop_
_entity_poly.entity_id
_entity_poly.type
_entity_poly.pdbx_seq_one_letter_code
_entity_poly.pdbx_strand_id
1 'polypeptide(L)'
;MYMGRTLDELTGVPISEWDMEELSYHHFSMSQMSPLMNAQGISLHNQVIKEIERRGGLQSDNNAGANHPAYDRDSFDEHRFTF
;
A
#
# COMPACT_ATOMS: atom_id res chain seq x y z
N MET A 1 16.13 13.78 -10.27
CA MET A 1 14.87 13.22 -9.72
C MET A 1 14.24 12.42 -10.84
N TYR A 2 13.77 11.20 -10.58
CA TYR A 2 13.14 10.36 -11.60
C TYR A 2 11.84 11.00 -12.09
N MET A 3 11.61 11.03 -13.40
CA MET A 3 10.46 11.67 -14.06
C MET A 3 9.67 10.72 -14.99
N GLY A 4 9.99 9.43 -14.99
CA GLY A 4 9.29 8.42 -15.80
C GLY A 4 8.03 7.87 -15.13
N ARG A 5 7.34 6.96 -15.81
CA ARG A 5 6.12 6.31 -15.30
C ARG A 5 6.40 5.46 -14.07
N THR A 6 5.48 5.47 -13.12
CA THR A 6 5.56 4.59 -11.95
C THR A 6 5.43 3.12 -12.34
N LEU A 7 5.86 2.21 -11.46
CA LEU A 7 5.70 0.76 -11.67
C LEU A 7 4.22 0.35 -11.84
N ASP A 8 3.30 1.05 -11.17
CA ASP A 8 1.86 0.82 -11.30
C ASP A 8 1.37 1.18 -12.71
N GLU A 9 1.74 2.36 -13.22
CA GLU A 9 1.40 2.79 -14.59
C GLU A 9 2.05 1.92 -15.67
N LEU A 10 3.22 1.34 -15.37
CA LEU A 10 3.91 0.40 -16.25
C LEU A 10 3.35 -1.02 -16.15
N THR A 11 2.47 -1.29 -15.20
CA THR A 11 1.87 -2.63 -15.02
C THR A 11 0.98 -2.95 -16.23
N GLY A 12 1.33 -4.02 -16.94
CA GLY A 12 0.64 -4.43 -18.17
C GLY A 12 1.17 -3.79 -19.46
N VAL A 13 2.11 -2.85 -19.37
CA VAL A 13 2.88 -2.36 -20.52
C VAL A 13 4.01 -3.34 -20.81
N PRO A 14 4.19 -3.83 -22.05
CA PRO A 14 5.32 -4.69 -22.40
C PRO A 14 6.66 -4.04 -22.06
N ILE A 15 7.59 -4.78 -21.44
CA ILE A 15 8.92 -4.26 -21.06
C ILE A 15 9.68 -3.66 -22.25
N SER A 16 9.45 -4.18 -23.47
CA SER A 16 10.05 -3.64 -24.71
C SER A 16 9.61 -2.23 -25.07
N GLU A 17 8.52 -1.73 -24.48
CA GLU A 17 7.98 -0.39 -24.68
C GLU A 17 8.38 0.58 -23.56
N TRP A 18 9.19 0.12 -22.61
CA TRP A 18 9.72 0.97 -21.55
C TRP A 18 10.93 1.72 -22.08
N ASP A 19 11.06 2.99 -21.69
CA ASP A 19 12.24 3.76 -22.06
C ASP A 19 13.45 3.37 -21.16
N MET A 20 14.63 3.85 -21.55
CA MET A 20 15.86 3.51 -20.84
C MET A 20 15.95 4.12 -19.42
N GLU A 21 15.30 5.27 -19.19
CA GLU A 21 15.27 5.90 -17.87
C GLU A 21 14.40 5.08 -16.92
N GLU A 22 13.25 4.60 -17.39
CA GLU A 22 12.35 3.69 -16.68
C GLU A 22 13.04 2.36 -16.36
N LEU A 23 13.67 1.75 -17.36
CA LEU A 23 14.39 0.49 -17.18
C LEU A 23 15.51 0.62 -16.15
N SER A 24 16.35 1.65 -16.27
CA SER A 24 17.49 1.84 -15.36
C SER A 24 17.05 2.16 -13.93
N TYR A 25 16.04 3.02 -13.75
CA TYR A 25 15.51 3.37 -12.43
C TYR A 25 14.88 2.17 -11.72
N HIS A 26 13.96 1.46 -12.39
CA HIS A 26 13.26 0.33 -11.78
C HIS A 26 14.17 -0.87 -11.58
N HIS A 27 15.14 -1.10 -12.49
CA HIS A 27 16.20 -2.10 -12.28
C HIS A 27 16.99 -1.81 -11.00
N PHE A 28 17.45 -0.57 -10.82
CA PHE A 28 18.20 -0.19 -9.62
C PHE A 28 17.36 -0.40 -8.36
N SER A 29 16.12 0.09 -8.33
CA SER A 29 15.19 -0.09 -7.21
C SER A 29 15.00 -1.57 -6.86
N MET A 30 14.74 -2.42 -7.86
CA MET A 30 14.59 -3.86 -7.66
C MET A 30 15.88 -4.54 -7.21
N SER A 31 17.06 -4.12 -7.69
CA SER A 31 18.34 -4.71 -7.25
C SER A 31 18.60 -4.51 -5.75
N GLN A 32 18.16 -3.39 -5.19
CA GLN A 32 18.29 -3.10 -3.75
C GLN A 32 17.35 -3.98 -2.91
N MET A 33 16.20 -4.36 -3.46
CA MET A 33 15.19 -5.17 -2.76
C MET A 33 15.32 -6.67 -3.05
N SER A 34 15.98 -7.07 -4.13
CA SER A 34 16.12 -8.46 -4.58
C SER A 34 16.55 -9.43 -3.47
N PRO A 35 17.51 -9.10 -2.57
CA PRO A 35 17.90 -9.99 -1.47
C PRO A 35 16.75 -10.30 -0.49
N LEU A 36 15.74 -9.42 -0.42
CA LEU A 36 14.57 -9.51 0.45
C LEU A 36 13.36 -10.17 -0.25
N MET A 37 13.43 -10.48 -1.54
CA MET A 37 12.31 -11.09 -2.29
C MET A 37 12.21 -12.61 -2.10
N ASN A 38 12.38 -13.09 -0.86
CA ASN A 38 12.31 -14.51 -0.51
C ASN A 38 11.61 -14.71 0.84
N ALA A 39 11.51 -15.97 1.30
CA ALA A 39 10.87 -16.31 2.56
C ALA A 39 11.50 -15.62 3.79
N GLN A 40 12.80 -15.35 3.76
CA GLN A 40 13.48 -14.62 4.84
C GLN A 40 13.07 -13.14 4.86
N GLY A 41 12.94 -12.51 3.70
CA GLY A 41 12.45 -11.13 3.63
C GLY A 41 10.99 -10.98 4.04
N ILE A 42 10.13 -11.96 3.75
CA ILE A 42 8.75 -12.01 4.29
C ILE A 42 8.77 -12.11 5.82
N SER A 43 9.65 -12.95 6.39
CA SER A 43 9.83 -13.04 7.84
C SER A 43 10.30 -11.72 8.45
N LEU A 44 11.24 -11.03 7.81
CA LEU A 44 11.70 -9.71 8.23
C LEU A 44 10.57 -8.69 8.18
N HIS A 45 9.77 -8.68 7.11
CA HIS A 45 8.61 -7.79 6.98
C HIS A 45 7.61 -7.97 8.12
N ASN A 46 7.30 -9.21 8.48
CA ASN A 46 6.42 -9.52 9.62
C ASN A 46 7.01 -9.05 10.96
N GLN A 47 8.34 -9.14 11.14
CA GLN A 47 8.99 -8.63 12.34
C GLN A 47 8.89 -7.10 12.42
N VAL A 48 9.04 -6.40 11.29
CA VAL A 48 8.86 -4.95 11.21
C VAL A 48 7.42 -4.55 11.55
N ILE A 49 6.41 -5.25 11.02
CA ILE A 49 5.00 -5.02 11.36
C ILE A 49 4.76 -5.16 12.87
N LYS A 50 5.21 -6.28 13.44
CA LYS A 50 5.07 -6.53 14.89
C LYS A 50 5.73 -5.44 15.73
N GLU A 51 6.86 -4.92 15.28
CA GLU A 51 7.56 -3.84 15.96
C GLU A 51 6.82 -2.50 15.86
N ILE A 52 6.21 -2.21 14.70
CA ILE A 52 5.34 -1.04 14.52
C ILE A 52 4.13 -1.13 15.47
N GLU A 53 3.46 -2.29 15.51
CA GLU A 53 2.34 -2.55 16.41
C GLU A 53 2.76 -2.36 17.88
N ARG A 54 3.91 -2.93 18.27
CA ARG A 54 4.47 -2.79 19.62
C ARG A 54 4.72 -1.32 20.00
N ARG A 55 5.04 -0.47 19.03
CA ARG A 55 5.28 0.97 19.22
C ARG A 55 4.00 1.82 19.19
N GLY A 56 2.83 1.20 19.09
CA GLY A 56 1.55 1.91 19.06
C GLY A 56 1.00 2.16 17.66
N GLY A 57 1.48 1.44 16.65
CA GLY A 57 0.99 1.53 15.27
C GLY A 57 1.61 2.67 14.47
N LEU A 58 1.25 2.75 13.18
CA LEU A 58 1.58 3.91 12.35
C LEU A 58 0.66 5.05 12.78
N GLN A 59 1.24 6.10 13.40
CA GLN A 59 0.50 7.32 13.67
C GLN A 59 0.02 7.87 12.33
N SER A 60 -1.29 7.79 12.10
CA SER A 60 -1.89 8.59 11.06
C SER A 60 -1.78 10.02 11.54
N ASP A 61 -1.04 10.88 10.82
CA ASP A 61 -1.11 12.33 11.02
C ASP A 61 -2.53 12.79 10.60
N ASN A 62 -3.52 12.43 11.40
CA ASN A 62 -4.92 12.85 11.27
C ASN A 62 -5.03 14.26 11.85
N ASN A 63 -4.41 15.22 11.17
CA ASN A 63 -4.81 16.62 11.26
C ASN A 63 -5.81 16.93 10.14
N ALA A 64 -6.82 16.06 9.99
CA ALA A 64 -7.94 16.23 9.08
C ALA A 64 -9.16 15.55 9.70
N GLY A 65 -10.02 16.34 10.37
CA GLY A 65 -11.29 15.83 10.87
C GLY A 65 -11.92 16.55 12.07
N ALA A 66 -11.80 17.88 12.15
CA ALA A 66 -12.81 18.63 12.90
C ALA A 66 -14.16 18.43 12.19
N ASN A 67 -15.16 17.93 12.94
CA ASN A 67 -16.57 17.76 12.59
C ASN A 67 -16.95 16.54 11.72
N HIS A 68 -17.36 15.46 12.38
CA HIS A 68 -18.46 14.64 11.87
C HIS A 68 -19.33 14.19 13.06
N PRO A 69 -20.64 14.49 13.08
CA PRO A 69 -21.54 14.06 14.14
C PRO A 69 -21.73 12.54 14.09
N ALA A 70 -21.87 11.93 15.28
CA ALA A 70 -22.08 10.50 15.45
C ALA A 70 -23.27 10.03 14.59
N TYR A 71 -23.01 9.10 13.68
CA TYR A 71 -24.06 8.39 12.95
C TYR A 71 -24.75 7.45 13.93
N ASP A 72 -25.96 7.80 14.34
CA ASP A 72 -26.79 7.05 15.27
C ASP A 72 -27.18 5.69 14.63
N ARG A 73 -26.96 4.61 15.37
CA ARG A 73 -26.89 3.24 14.82
C ARG A 73 -28.20 2.46 14.96
N ASP A 74 -29.31 3.14 15.23
CA ASP A 74 -30.60 2.54 15.58
C ASP A 74 -31.72 2.81 14.56
N SER A 75 -31.44 2.64 13.27
CA SER A 75 -32.49 2.65 12.23
C SER A 75 -32.19 1.65 11.12
N PHE A 76 -32.22 0.37 11.47
CA PHE A 76 -32.39 -0.71 10.48
C PHE A 76 -33.71 -1.42 10.78
N ASP A 77 -34.73 -1.07 10.00
CA ASP A 77 -36.09 -1.61 10.06
C ASP A 77 -36.12 -2.96 9.33
N GLU A 78 -36.24 -4.06 10.08
CA GLU A 78 -36.09 -5.47 9.63
C GLU A 78 -37.30 -6.04 8.85
N HIS A 79 -38.01 -5.24 8.06
CA HIS A 79 -39.27 -5.69 7.42
C HIS A 79 -39.31 -5.61 5.90
N ARG A 80 -38.25 -6.04 5.19
CA ARG A 80 -38.30 -6.09 3.71
C ARG A 80 -37.85 -7.37 3.01
N PHE A 81 -37.82 -8.51 3.68
CA PHE A 81 -37.65 -9.79 2.99
C PHE A 81 -38.68 -10.82 3.45
N THR A 82 -39.86 -10.78 2.84
CA THR A 82 -40.76 -11.93 2.71
C THR A 82 -40.57 -12.52 1.31
N PHE A 83 -40.37 -13.85 1.30
CA PHE A 83 -40.09 -14.81 0.23
C PHE A 83 -40.50 -14.46 -1.21
#